data_AF-A0A3L6G2J9-F1
#
_entry.id   AF-A0A3L6G2J9-F1
#
_cell.length_a   1.000
_cell.length_b   1.000
_cell.length_c   1.000
_cell.angle_alpha   90.00
_cell.angle_beta   90.00
_cell.angle_gamma   90.00
#
_symmetry.space_group_name_H-M   'P 1'
#
loop_
_entity.id
_entity.type
_entity.pdbx_description
1 polymer ?
#
loop_
_entity_poly.entity_id
_entity_poly.type
_entity_poly.pdbx_seq_one_letter_code
_entity_poly.pdbx_strand_id
1 'polypeptide(L)'
;MTGTVPFEEALAARLSLIKPSHSQVEECLEKRPPRISPGMADLVKKLKSNNIDVFLVSGGFRHMIKLVAFELGIPPENITANQLLFGTLGEYVGFDPKEPTSRSGGKAKAVQQIKQDHGYKIVVMIGDGTTGLEIE
;
A
#
# COMPACT_ATOMS: atom_id res chain seq x y z
N MET A 1 0.69 16.47 -6.30
CA MET A 1 1.51 17.26 -5.36
C MET A 1 2.67 17.83 -6.15
N THR A 2 2.94 19.13 -6.04
CA THR A 2 3.96 19.89 -6.80
C THR A 2 5.42 19.55 -6.47
N GLY A 3 5.69 18.40 -5.84
CA GLY A 3 7.05 17.92 -5.52
C GLY A 3 7.81 18.70 -4.44
N THR A 4 7.24 19.76 -3.88
CA THR A 4 7.94 20.66 -2.94
C THR A 4 7.83 20.27 -1.47
N VAL A 5 6.91 19.37 -1.10
CA VAL A 5 6.73 18.90 0.28
C VAL A 5 7.02 17.40 0.34
N PRO A 6 7.91 16.92 1.22
CA PRO A 6 8.17 15.50 1.42
C PRO A 6 6.88 14.71 1.70
N PHE A 7 6.79 13.49 1.17
CA PHE A 7 5.59 12.67 1.30
C PHE A 7 5.24 12.39 2.77
N GLU A 8 6.24 12.08 3.60
CA GLU A 8 6.11 11.82 5.02
C GLU A 8 5.49 13.01 5.78
N GLU A 9 5.90 14.23 5.45
CA GLU A 9 5.39 15.46 6.07
C GLU A 9 3.94 15.71 5.66
N ALA A 10 3.64 15.55 4.37
CA ALA A 10 2.29 15.68 3.85
C ALA A 10 1.34 14.61 4.45
N LEU A 11 1.83 13.37 4.62
CA LEU A 11 1.09 12.28 5.24
C LEU A 11 0.82 12.58 6.71
N ALA A 12 1.85 12.98 7.46
CA ALA A 12 1.73 13.36 8.87
C ALA A 12 0.76 14.53 9.06
N ALA A 13 0.87 15.58 8.24
CA ALA A 13 -0.02 16.73 8.30
C ALA A 13 -1.49 16.33 8.07
N ARG A 14 -1.78 15.51 7.04
CA ARG A 14 -3.15 15.02 6.79
C ARG A 14 -3.68 14.19 7.95
N LEU A 15 -2.87 13.27 8.49
CA LEU A 15 -3.31 12.42 9.60
C LEU A 15 -3.46 13.19 10.91
N SER A 16 -2.69 14.26 11.12
CA SER A 16 -2.87 15.15 12.28
C SER A 16 -4.21 15.89 12.27
N LEU A 17 -4.82 16.09 11.10
CA LEU A 17 -6.14 16.69 10.96
C LEU A 17 -7.26 15.65 11.09
N ILE A 18 -7.06 14.46 10.51
CA ILE A 18 -8.09 13.41 10.49
C ILE A 18 -8.15 12.64 11.82
N LYS A 19 -6.99 12.27 12.38
CA LYS A 19 -6.83 11.45 13.60
C LYS A 19 -7.84 10.29 13.70
N PRO A 20 -7.88 9.39 12.69
CA PRO A 20 -8.92 8.38 12.62
C PRO A 20 -8.77 7.36 13.76
N SER A 21 -9.83 7.04 14.49
CA SER A 21 -9.82 5.90 15.42
C SER A 21 -9.85 4.57 14.66
N HIS A 22 -9.47 3.47 15.32
CA HIS A 22 -9.59 2.13 14.77
C HIS A 22 -11.02 1.83 14.30
N SER A 23 -12.01 2.12 15.16
CA SER A 23 -13.43 1.93 14.86
C SER A 23 -13.90 2.74 13.66
N GLN A 24 -13.42 3.97 13.48
CA GLN A 24 -13.76 4.79 12.32
C GLN A 24 -13.17 4.23 11.02
N VAL A 25 -11.97 3.64 11.08
CA VAL A 25 -11.37 2.97 9.94
C VAL A 25 -12.21 1.74 9.56
N GLU A 26 -12.58 0.91 10.53
CA GLU A 26 -13.43 -0.26 10.30
C GLU A 26 -14.81 0.13 9.73
N GLU A 27 -15.48 1.11 10.35
CA GLU A 27 -16.77 1.62 9.89
C GLU A 27 -16.69 2.18 8.46
N CYS A 28 -15.60 2.88 8.13
CA CYS A 28 -15.36 3.39 6.78
C CYS A 28 -15.24 2.25 5.76
N LEU A 29 -14.51 1.19 6.11
CA LEU A 29 -14.33 0.01 5.27
C LEU A 29 -15.63 -0.76 5.03
N GLU A 30 -16.47 -0.88 6.06
CA GLU A 30 -17.79 -1.51 5.95
C GLU A 30 -18.74 -0.69 5.08
N LYS A 31 -18.81 0.62 5.30
CA LYS A 31 -19.72 1.51 4.57
C LYS A 31 -19.28 1.76 3.14
N ARG A 32 -17.96 1.75 2.90
CA ARG A 32 -17.35 2.12 1.61
C ARG A 32 -16.18 1.17 1.31
N PRO A 33 -16.48 -0.11 1.02
CA PRO A 33 -15.44 -1.05 0.65
C PRO A 33 -14.73 -0.57 -0.63
N PRO A 34 -13.41 -0.79 -0.74
CA PRO A 34 -12.67 -0.49 -1.96
C PRO A 34 -13.29 -1.20 -3.17
N ARG A 35 -13.29 -0.54 -4.32
CA ARG A 35 -13.74 -1.15 -5.58
C ARG A 35 -12.54 -1.55 -6.40
N ILE A 36 -12.57 -2.78 -6.91
CA ILE A 36 -11.54 -3.29 -7.80
C ILE A 36 -11.79 -2.76 -9.21
N SER A 37 -10.72 -2.25 -9.85
CA SER A 37 -10.78 -1.81 -11.24
C SER A 37 -11.19 -2.96 -12.18
N PRO A 38 -12.07 -2.73 -13.17
CA PRO A 38 -12.48 -3.77 -14.11
C PRO A 38 -11.29 -4.49 -14.75
N GLY A 39 -11.36 -5.82 -14.83
CA GLY A 39 -10.31 -6.68 -15.41
C GLY A 39 -9.12 -6.99 -14.50
N MET A 40 -8.99 -6.34 -13.33
CA MET A 40 -7.87 -6.60 -12.41
C MET A 40 -7.89 -8.03 -11.84
N ALA A 41 -9.07 -8.55 -11.51
CA ALA A 41 -9.21 -9.93 -11.03
C ALA A 41 -8.75 -10.96 -12.08
N ASP A 42 -9.14 -10.77 -13.34
CA ASP A 42 -8.73 -11.63 -14.45
C ASP A 42 -7.22 -11.53 -14.72
N LEU A 43 -6.66 -10.32 -14.65
CA LEU A 43 -5.23 -10.08 -14.78
C LEU A 43 -4.45 -10.82 -13.69
N VAL A 44 -4.80 -10.63 -12.42
CA VAL A 44 -4.13 -11.29 -11.29
C VAL A 44 -4.24 -12.81 -11.39
N LYS A 45 -5.43 -13.33 -11.76
CA LYS A 45 -5.64 -14.76 -11.98
C LYS A 45 -4.74 -15.30 -13.08
N LYS A 46 -4.62 -14.59 -14.20
CA LYS A 46 -3.76 -14.96 -15.33
C LYS A 46 -2.27 -14.91 -14.96
N LEU A 47 -1.83 -13.90 -14.21
CA LEU A 47 -0.45 -13.83 -13.73
C LEU A 47 -0.12 -15.03 -12.83
N LYS A 48 -0.97 -15.32 -11.85
CA LYS A 48 -0.80 -16.46 -10.95
C LYS A 48 -0.81 -17.80 -11.69
N SER A 49 -1.69 -17.98 -12.69
CA SER A 49 -1.71 -19.22 -13.49
C SER A 49 -0.44 -19.43 -14.33
N ASN A 50 0.34 -18.37 -14.55
CA ASN A 50 1.65 -18.43 -15.19
C ASN A 50 2.80 -18.49 -14.16
N ASN A 51 2.51 -18.79 -12.89
CA ASN A 51 3.46 -18.81 -11.78
C ASN A 51 4.21 -17.47 -11.61
N ILE A 52 3.51 -16.36 -11.83
CA ILE A 52 4.03 -15.01 -11.58
C ILE A 52 3.50 -14.55 -10.22
N ASP A 53 4.42 -14.27 -9.31
CA ASP A 53 4.10 -13.70 -8.01
C ASP A 53 3.59 -12.26 -8.15
N VAL A 54 2.51 -11.95 -7.42
CA VAL A 54 1.84 -10.65 -7.47
C VAL A 54 1.92 -9.98 -6.11
N PHE A 55 2.34 -8.72 -6.11
CA PHE A 55 2.49 -7.87 -4.92
C PHE A 55 1.67 -6.60 -5.04
N LEU A 56 1.22 -6.06 -3.91
CA LEU A 56 0.54 -4.77 -3.82
C LEU A 56 1.43 -3.79 -3.05
N VAL A 57 1.91 -2.75 -3.75
CA VAL A 57 2.76 -1.70 -3.18
C VAL A 57 2.01 -0.36 -3.19
N SER A 58 1.71 0.19 -2.02
CA SER A 58 0.86 1.38 -1.90
C SER A 58 1.38 2.39 -0.88
N GLY A 59 1.21 3.68 -1.18
CA GLY A 59 1.37 4.75 -0.17
C GLY A 59 0.13 4.94 0.71
N GLY A 60 -0.94 4.18 0.45
CA GLY A 60 -2.12 4.11 1.32
C GLY A 60 -1.89 3.20 2.53
N PHE A 61 -2.97 2.87 3.24
CA PHE A 61 -2.89 2.12 4.50
C PHE A 61 -3.23 0.64 4.33
N ARG A 62 -2.46 -0.23 4.98
CA ARG A 62 -2.56 -1.69 4.94
C ARG A 62 -3.97 -2.20 5.27
N HIS A 63 -4.69 -1.54 6.20
CA HIS A 63 -6.09 -1.87 6.54
C HIS A 63 -7.01 -1.87 5.31
N MET A 64 -6.88 -0.88 4.42
CA MET A 64 -7.67 -0.82 3.19
C MET A 64 -7.20 -1.84 2.14
N ILE A 65 -5.88 -2.00 2.01
CA ILE A 65 -5.30 -2.85 0.97
C ILE A 65 -5.56 -4.33 1.25
N LYS A 66 -5.69 -4.74 2.52
CA LYS A 66 -6.00 -6.13 2.89
C LYS A 66 -7.30 -6.65 2.28
N LEU A 67 -8.36 -5.82 2.22
CA LEU A 67 -9.63 -6.22 1.61
C LEU A 67 -9.46 -6.47 0.10
N VAL A 68 -8.78 -5.56 -0.59
CA VAL A 68 -8.48 -5.70 -2.03
C VAL A 68 -7.61 -6.94 -2.28
N ALA A 69 -6.59 -7.16 -1.44
CA ALA A 69 -5.71 -8.32 -1.56
C ALA A 69 -6.49 -9.63 -1.39
N PHE A 70 -7.36 -9.71 -0.39
CA PHE A 70 -8.21 -10.86 -0.14
C PHE A 70 -9.11 -11.18 -1.34
N GLU A 71 -9.80 -10.19 -1.90
CA GLU A 71 -10.64 -10.36 -3.09
C GLU A 71 -9.87 -10.80 -4.33
N LEU A 72 -8.61 -10.36 -4.47
CA LEU A 72 -7.70 -10.78 -5.56
C LEU A 72 -6.95 -12.09 -5.24
N GLY A 73 -7.20 -12.69 -4.07
CA GLY A 73 -6.50 -13.87 -3.55
C GLY A 73 -5.00 -13.68 -3.35
N ILE A 74 -4.53 -12.44 -3.20
CA ILE A 74 -3.14 -12.08 -2.95
C ILE A 74 -2.86 -12.24 -1.45
N PRO A 75 -1.82 -12.97 -1.06
CA PRO A 75 -1.57 -13.24 0.35
C PRO A 75 -1.13 -11.96 1.09
N PRO A 76 -1.49 -11.79 2.38
CA PRO A 76 -1.21 -10.56 3.13
C PRO A 76 0.28 -10.18 3.23
N GLU A 77 1.17 -11.16 3.19
CA GLU A 77 2.63 -11.01 3.14
C GLU A 77 3.12 -10.31 1.87
N ASN A 78 2.36 -10.38 0.77
CA ASN A 78 2.68 -9.70 -0.48
C ASN A 78 2.18 -8.24 -0.52
N ILE A 79 1.78 -7.68 0.63
CA ILE A 79 1.34 -6.29 0.76
C ILE A 79 2.45 -5.45 1.40
N THR A 80 2.90 -4.42 0.68
CA THR A 80 3.74 -3.35 1.23
C THR A 80 2.96 -2.04 1.22
N ALA A 81 2.58 -1.54 2.39
CA ALA A 81 1.78 -0.34 2.55
C ALA A 81 1.97 0.30 3.92
N ASN A 82 1.57 1.56 4.09
CA ASN A 82 1.67 2.24 5.37
C ASN A 82 0.80 1.57 6.44
N GLN A 83 1.27 1.56 7.69
CA GLN A 83 0.55 0.98 8.81
C GLN A 83 0.10 2.11 9.76
N LEU A 84 -1.21 2.24 9.99
CA LEU A 84 -1.72 3.09 11.07
C LEU A 84 -1.43 2.43 12.42
N LEU A 85 -1.08 3.24 13.40
CA LEU A 85 -0.84 2.82 14.78
C LEU A 85 -1.97 3.38 15.65
N PHE A 86 -2.52 2.50 16.48
CA PHE A 86 -3.58 2.84 17.42
C PHE A 86 -3.13 2.51 18.85
N GLY A 87 -3.58 3.33 19.80
CA GLY A 87 -3.40 3.06 21.22
C GLY A 87 -4.36 2.00 21.74
N THR A 88 -4.34 1.77 23.04
CA THR A 88 -5.12 0.70 23.68
C THR A 88 -6.63 0.93 23.63
N LEU A 89 -7.06 2.19 23.49
CA LEU A 89 -8.47 2.56 23.36
C LEU A 89 -8.89 2.75 21.89
N GLY A 90 -8.02 2.39 20.94
CA GLY A 90 -8.26 2.54 19.51
C GLY A 90 -8.06 3.97 18.99
N GLU A 91 -7.50 4.87 19.79
CA GLU A 91 -7.17 6.23 19.40
C GLU A 91 -5.99 6.26 18.44
N TYR A 92 -6.01 7.20 17.50
CA TYR A 92 -4.87 7.41 16.59
C TYR A 92 -3.62 7.85 17.36
N VAL A 93 -2.52 7.10 17.21
CA VAL A 93 -1.22 7.48 17.81
C VAL A 93 -0.13 7.74 16.78
N GLY A 94 -0.36 7.41 15.50
CA GLY A 94 0.61 7.65 14.45
C GLY A 94 0.48 6.70 13.26
N PHE A 95 1.54 6.64 12.46
CA PHE A 95 1.76 5.59 11.47
C PHE A 95 3.18 5.05 11.64
N ASP A 96 3.44 3.82 11.19
CA ASP A 96 4.76 3.20 11.32
C ASP A 96 5.79 3.87 10.38
N PRO A 97 6.81 4.57 10.92
CA PRO A 97 7.81 5.25 10.10
C PRO A 97 8.86 4.29 9.51
N LYS A 98 8.82 3.01 9.87
CA LYS A 98 9.69 1.96 9.32
C LYS A 98 9.17 1.42 7.99
N GLU A 99 7.88 1.59 7.70
CA GLU A 99 7.32 1.19 6.41
C GLU A 99 8.01 1.97 5.30
N PRO A 100 8.57 1.31 4.26
CA PRO A 100 9.28 2.01 3.20
C PRO A 100 8.35 3.00 2.49
N THR A 101 7.07 2.66 2.36
CA THR A 101 6.02 3.46 1.73
C THR A 101 5.59 4.69 2.52
N SER A 102 6.18 4.93 3.70
CA SER A 102 5.90 6.09 4.54
C SER A 102 6.65 7.35 4.13
N ARG A 103 7.57 7.24 3.16
CA ARG A 103 8.48 8.30 2.72
C ARG A 103 8.50 8.45 1.20
N SER A 104 9.04 9.58 0.73
CA SER A 104 9.36 9.79 -0.69
C SER A 104 10.28 8.67 -1.21
N GLY A 105 10.08 8.22 -2.46
CA GLY A 105 10.80 7.07 -3.04
C GLY A 105 10.45 5.71 -2.41
N GLY A 106 9.51 5.66 -1.46
CA GLY A 106 9.18 4.47 -0.69
C GLY A 106 8.72 3.26 -1.50
N LYS A 107 8.03 3.50 -2.63
CA LYS A 107 7.60 2.43 -3.53
C LYS A 107 8.77 1.78 -4.27
N ALA A 108 9.72 2.58 -4.75
CA ALA A 108 10.92 2.06 -5.42
C ALA A 108 11.74 1.21 -4.44
N LYS A 109 11.93 1.70 -3.20
CA LYS A 109 12.57 0.93 -2.12
C LYS A 109 11.85 -0.38 -1.81
N ALA A 110 10.51 -0.36 -1.73
CA ALA A 110 9.71 -1.57 -1.53
C ALA A 110 9.91 -2.60 -2.65
N VAL A 111 9.89 -2.15 -3.91
CA VAL A 111 10.13 -3.01 -5.07
C VAL A 111 11.54 -3.59 -5.06
N GLN A 112 12.55 -2.79 -4.72
CA GLN A 112 13.93 -3.25 -4.57
C GLN A 112 14.06 -4.32 -3.48
N GLN A 113 13.40 -4.13 -2.34
CA GLN A 113 13.39 -5.10 -1.24
C GLN A 113 12.73 -6.42 -1.69
N ILE A 114 11.55 -6.35 -2.33
CA ILE A 114 10.86 -7.54 -2.87
C ILE A 114 11.75 -8.29 -3.85
N LYS A 115 12.44 -7.58 -4.75
CA LYS A 115 13.37 -8.18 -5.71
C LYS A 115 14.51 -8.92 -5.02
N GLN A 116 15.09 -8.33 -3.97
CA GLN A 116 16.20 -8.90 -3.22
C GLN A 116 15.77 -10.12 -2.39
N ASP A 117 14.69 -10.01 -1.62
CA ASP A 117 14.23 -11.05 -0.69
C ASP A 117 13.81 -12.33 -1.41
N HIS A 118 13.23 -12.20 -2.60
CA HIS A 118 12.76 -13.34 -3.40
C HIS A 118 13.73 -13.74 -4.52
N GLY A 119 14.82 -12.99 -4.75
CA GLY A 119 15.78 -13.27 -5.81
C GLY A 119 15.22 -13.13 -7.23
N TYR A 120 14.22 -12.28 -7.45
CA TYR A 120 13.61 -12.09 -8.77
C TYR A 120 14.58 -11.44 -9.76
N LYS A 121 14.69 -12.03 -10.95
CA LYS A 121 15.47 -11.44 -12.06
C LYS A 121 14.74 -10.29 -12.75
N ILE A 122 13.42 -10.46 -12.91
CA ILE A 122 12.54 -9.54 -13.62
C ILE A 122 11.42 -9.13 -12.66
N VAL A 123 11.21 -7.82 -12.52
CA VAL A 123 10.09 -7.26 -11.77
C VAL A 123 9.46 -6.17 -12.64
N VAL A 124 8.13 -6.19 -12.75
CA VAL A 124 7.35 -5.20 -13.52
C VAL A 124 6.45 -4.45 -12.56
N MET A 125 6.58 -3.13 -12.53
CA MET A 125 5.72 -2.26 -11.73
C MET A 125 4.61 -1.69 -12.62
N ILE A 126 3.36 -1.80 -12.17
CA ILE A 126 2.18 -1.22 -12.83
C ILE A 126 1.54 -0.24 -11.86
N GLY A 127 1.34 1.01 -12.28
CA GLY A 127 0.74 2.05 -11.46
C GLY A 127 0.41 3.30 -12.26
N ASP A 128 -0.44 4.15 -11.69
CA ASP A 128 -0.96 5.39 -12.26
C ASP A 128 -0.12 6.64 -11.90
N GLY A 129 0.79 6.52 -10.94
CA GLY A 129 1.62 7.62 -10.46
C GLY A 129 2.91 7.83 -11.26
N THR A 130 3.36 9.07 -11.36
CA THR A 130 4.69 9.45 -11.88
C THR A 130 5.86 8.84 -11.10
N THR A 131 5.62 8.33 -9.89
CA THR A 131 6.61 7.66 -9.02
C THR A 131 7.09 6.31 -9.58
N GLY A 132 6.58 5.86 -10.73
CA GLY A 132 7.15 4.75 -11.51
C GLY A 132 8.40 5.13 -12.30
N LEU A 133 8.74 6.42 -12.42
CA LEU A 133 9.93 6.92 -13.13
C LEU A 133 11.20 7.01 -12.26
N GLU A 134 11.11 6.72 -10.96
CA GLU A 134 12.26 6.74 -10.04
C GLU A 134 12.99 5.38 -9.94
N ILE A 135 12.67 4.44 -10.83
CA ILE A 135 13.33 3.14 -10.90
C ILE A 135 14.40 3.21 -12.00
N GLU A 136 15.55 3.78 -11.65
CA GLU A 136 16.84 3.51 -12.34
C GLU A 136 17.58 2.36 -11.65
#